data_AF-A0A830D2E1-F1
#
_entry.id   AF-A0A830D2E1-F1
#
_cell.length_a   1.000
_cell.length_b   1.000
_cell.length_c   1.000
_cell.angle_alpha   90.00
_cell.angle_beta   90.00
_cell.angle_gamma   90.00
#
_symmetry.space_group_name_H-M   'P 1'
#
loop_
_entity.id
_entity.type
_entity.pdbx_description
1 polymer ?
#
loop_
_entity_poly.entity_id
_entity_poly.type
_entity_poly.pdbx_seq_one_letter_code
_entity_poly.pdbx_strand_id
1 'polypeptide(L)'
;MCRNLVNTYFEVNKVKPKKIVVFCDSVSEGQFDMVLNEEQSNLKYAVFSDSYKPTITLFVAQKRHQTRLFLENVRDGGSMGNVPPRTVVDTKIVHPFEFDFYLFSHHGRIGTSKAVRYCVL
;
A
#
# COMPACT_ATOMS: atom_id res chain seq x y z
N MET A 1 15.65 10.13 7.73
CA MET A 1 14.41 9.74 8.46
C MET A 1 14.38 8.25 8.80
N CYS A 2 14.41 7.34 7.82
CA CYS A 2 14.22 5.90 8.04
C CYS A 2 15.24 5.25 9.00
N ARG A 3 16.52 5.65 8.93
CA ARG A 3 17.55 5.20 9.89
C ARG A 3 17.19 5.51 11.34
N ASN A 4 16.65 6.70 11.60
CA ASN A 4 16.25 7.11 12.94
C ASN A 4 15.08 6.25 13.44
N LEU A 5 14.08 5.97 12.59
CA LEU A 5 12.96 5.09 12.94
C LEU A 5 13.43 3.67 13.31
N VAL A 6 14.39 3.12 12.57
CA VAL A 6 14.98 1.81 12.88
C VAL A 6 15.73 1.83 14.21
N ASN A 7 16.48 2.91 14.48
CA ASN A 7 17.19 3.06 15.75
C ASN A 7 16.22 3.20 16.93
N THR A 8 15.18 4.02 16.81
CA THR A 8 14.14 4.16 17.83
C THR A 8 13.42 2.84 18.08
N TYR A 9 13.12 2.07 17.02
CA TYR A 9 12.56 0.73 17.20
C TYR A 9 13.49 -0.19 18.00
N PHE A 10 14.80 -0.15 17.72
CA PHE A 10 15.79 -0.93 18.47
C PHE A 10 15.93 -0.47 19.92
N GLU A 11 15.89 0.82 20.20
CA GLU A 11 15.96 1.36 21.56
C GLU A 11 14.82 0.82 22.44
N VAL A 12 13.62 0.70 21.88
CA VAL A 12 12.42 0.19 22.57
C VAL A 12 12.43 -1.33 22.66
N ASN A 13 12.69 -2.04 21.54
CA ASN A 13 12.46 -3.48 21.43
C ASN A 13 13.73 -4.33 21.65
N LYS A 14 14.91 -3.69 21.74
CA LYS A 14 16.24 -4.33 21.82
C LYS A 14 16.57 -5.29 20.68
N VAL A 15 15.82 -5.20 19.59
CA VAL A 15 16.00 -5.98 18.36
C VAL A 15 15.76 -5.08 17.16
N LYS A 16 16.55 -5.26 16.09
CA LYS A 16 16.33 -4.56 14.82
C LYS A 16 15.25 -5.30 14.01
N PRO A 17 14.34 -4.59 13.32
CA PRO A 17 13.28 -5.23 12.56
C PRO A 17 13.85 -6.01 11.38
N LYS A 18 13.48 -7.29 11.23
CA LYS A 18 13.93 -8.11 10.09
C LYS A 18 13.18 -7.79 8.79
N LYS A 19 11.98 -7.20 8.91
CA LYS A 19 11.10 -6.84 7.80
C LYS A 19 10.63 -5.41 7.99
N ILE A 20 10.67 -4.62 6.92
CA ILE A 20 10.21 -3.24 6.90
C ILE A 20 9.19 -3.12 5.77
N VAL A 21 7.98 -2.71 6.10
CA VAL A 21 6.91 -2.44 5.13
C VAL A 21 6.71 -0.94 5.05
N VAL A 22 6.79 -0.39 3.85
CA VAL A 22 6.67 1.05 3.60
C VAL A 22 5.48 1.29 2.70
N PHE A 23 4.59 2.19 3.12
CA PHE A 23 3.45 2.64 2.32
C PHE A 23 3.73 4.06 1.80
N CYS A 24 3.88 4.20 0.49
CA CYS A 24 4.01 5.48 -0.20
C CYS A 24 2.63 5.96 -0.64
N ASP A 25 2.22 7.15 -0.19
CA ASP A 25 0.98 7.78 -0.64
C ASP A 25 1.25 8.69 -1.85
N SER A 26 0.27 8.79 -2.75
CA SER A 26 0.19 9.84 -3.76
C SER A 26 1.28 9.80 -4.86
N VAL A 27 1.69 8.61 -5.26
CA VAL A 27 2.57 8.36 -6.41
C VAL A 27 1.74 7.90 -7.62
N SER A 28 1.91 8.56 -8.76
CA SER A 28 1.29 8.14 -10.03
C SER A 28 2.06 6.98 -10.67
N GLU A 29 1.42 6.19 -11.53
CA GLU A 29 2.07 5.04 -12.20
C GLU A 29 3.34 5.45 -12.96
N GLY A 30 3.32 6.60 -13.65
CA GLY A 30 4.51 7.12 -14.36
C GLY A 30 5.68 7.51 -13.46
N GLN A 31 5.53 7.44 -12.14
CA GLN A 31 6.58 7.70 -11.15
C GLN A 31 7.04 6.43 -10.42
N PHE A 32 6.50 5.25 -10.75
CA PHE A 32 6.88 3.99 -10.11
C PHE A 32 8.38 3.71 -10.28
N ASP A 33 8.94 4.00 -11.45
CA ASP A 33 10.38 3.86 -11.71
C ASP A 33 11.23 4.76 -10.81
N MET A 34 10.79 5.99 -10.53
CA MET A 34 11.50 6.88 -9.61
C MET A 34 11.42 6.35 -8.18
N VAL A 35 10.27 5.82 -7.74
CA VAL A 35 10.15 5.20 -6.41
C VAL A 35 11.04 3.95 -6.29
N LEU A 36 11.08 3.12 -7.33
CA LEU A 36 11.90 1.92 -7.35
C LEU A 36 13.40 2.22 -7.41
N ASN A 37 13.81 3.15 -8.27
CA ASN A 37 15.23 3.37 -8.51
C ASN A 37 15.85 4.36 -7.52
N GLU A 38 15.12 5.38 -7.09
CA GLU A 38 15.64 6.43 -6.20
C GLU A 38 15.25 6.16 -4.74
N GLU A 39 13.95 6.10 -4.43
CA GLU A 39 13.48 5.98 -3.04
C GLU A 39 13.89 4.64 -2.41
N GLN A 40 13.77 3.53 -3.12
CA GLN A 40 14.21 2.23 -2.61
C GLN A 40 15.73 2.20 -2.38
N SER A 41 16.51 2.78 -3.30
CA SER A 41 17.97 2.84 -3.18
C SER A 41 18.40 3.71 -1.99
N ASN A 42 17.78 4.88 -1.84
CA ASN A 42 18.01 5.77 -0.69
C ASN A 42 17.63 5.09 0.63
N LEU A 43 16.53 4.33 0.65
CA LEU A 43 16.10 3.59 1.82
C LEU A 43 17.09 2.47 2.18
N LYS A 44 17.54 1.68 1.19
CA LYS A 44 18.57 0.65 1.38
C LYS A 44 19.86 1.28 1.90
N TYR A 45 20.33 2.37 1.29
CA TYR A 45 21.53 3.08 1.71
C TYR A 45 21.43 3.58 3.16
N ALA A 46 20.26 4.10 3.56
CA ALA A 46 20.07 4.63 4.91
C ALA A 46 19.97 3.53 6.00
N VAL A 47 19.46 2.35 5.66
CA VAL A 47 19.11 1.30 6.63
C VAL A 47 20.11 0.15 6.65
N PHE A 48 20.69 -0.21 5.50
CA PHE A 48 21.53 -1.40 5.38
C PHE A 48 22.92 -1.15 5.97
N SER A 49 23.49 -2.21 6.53
CA SER A 49 24.91 -2.31 6.90
C SER A 49 25.43 -3.71 6.56
N ASP A 50 26.72 -3.95 6.75
CA ASP A 50 27.34 -5.24 6.41
C ASP A 50 26.65 -6.43 7.08
N SER A 51 26.23 -6.26 8.34
CA SER A 51 25.55 -7.27 9.15
C SER A 51 24.02 -7.14 9.21
N TYR A 52 23.41 -6.14 8.58
CA TYR A 52 21.98 -5.87 8.71
C TYR A 52 21.36 -5.44 7.37
N LYS A 53 20.62 -6.36 6.76
CA LYS A 53 19.93 -6.18 5.48
C LYS A 53 18.49 -6.70 5.60
N PRO A 54 17.57 -5.94 6.21
CA PRO A 54 16.19 -6.38 6.39
C PRO A 54 15.48 -6.52 5.03
N THR A 55 14.47 -7.38 4.96
CA THR A 55 13.56 -7.42 3.81
C THR A 55 12.74 -6.16 3.79
N ILE A 56 12.71 -5.45 2.66
CA ILE A 56 11.91 -4.24 2.46
C ILE A 56 10.82 -4.55 1.44
N THR A 57 9.58 -4.19 1.75
CA THR A 57 8.44 -4.26 0.82
C THR A 57 7.83 -2.88 0.68
N LEU A 58 7.72 -2.40 -0.56
CA LEU A 58 7.14 -1.10 -0.88
C LEU A 58 5.72 -1.29 -1.41
N PHE A 59 4.78 -0.54 -0.83
CA PHE A 59 3.42 -0.44 -1.30
C PHE A 59 3.16 0.99 -1.75
N VAL A 60 2.68 1.19 -2.97
CA VAL A 60 2.13 2.47 -3.40
C VAL A 60 0.62 2.45 -3.22
N ALA A 61 0.10 3.37 -2.42
CA ALA A 61 -1.32 3.54 -2.16
C ALA A 61 -1.90 4.65 -3.05
N GLN A 62 -2.62 4.26 -4.10
CA GLN A 62 -3.28 5.18 -5.02
C GLN A 62 -4.74 5.39 -4.61
N LYS A 63 -5.03 6.54 -4.00
CA LYS A 63 -6.40 6.95 -3.60
C LYS A 63 -7.13 7.74 -4.69
N ARG A 64 -6.39 8.31 -5.64
CA ARG A 64 -6.89 9.25 -6.67
C ARG A 64 -6.88 8.63 -8.08
N HIS A 65 -7.70 7.60 -8.31
CA HIS A 65 -7.92 6.99 -9.64
C HIS A 65 -9.37 7.11 -10.14
N GLN A 66 -9.70 6.60 -11.32
CA GLN A 66 -11.06 6.67 -11.86
C GLN A 66 -11.92 5.43 -11.58
N THR A 67 -11.31 4.28 -11.26
CA THR A 67 -12.03 3.04 -10.94
C THR A 67 -13.09 3.23 -9.84
N ARG A 68 -14.29 2.71 -10.09
CA ARG A 68 -15.40 2.59 -9.13
C ARG A 68 -15.93 1.17 -9.19
N LEU A 69 -16.26 0.62 -8.03
CA LEU A 69 -16.81 -0.73 -7.89
C LEU A 69 -18.17 -0.64 -7.23
N PHE A 70 -19.08 -1.46 -7.72
CA PHE A 70 -20.47 -1.52 -7.28
C PHE A 70 -20.81 -2.96 -6.94
N LEU A 71 -21.78 -3.13 -6.05
CA LEU A 71 -22.29 -4.45 -5.70
C LEU A 71 -23.17 -4.96 -6.83
N GLU A 72 -23.05 -6.25 -7.15
CA GLU A 72 -23.94 -6.91 -8.10
C GLU A 72 -25.37 -6.98 -7.53
N ASN A 73 -25.49 -7.34 -6.25
CA ASN A 73 -26.76 -7.28 -5.53
C ASN A 73 -26.74 -6.16 -4.49
N VAL A 74 -27.68 -5.23 -4.58
CA VAL A 74 -27.81 -4.09 -3.66
C VAL A 74 -28.00 -4.54 -2.20
N ARG A 75 -28.55 -5.74 -1.98
CA ARG A 75 -28.77 -6.35 -0.65
C ARG A 75 -27.48 -6.72 0.08
N ASP A 76 -26.39 -6.89 -0.67
CA ASP A 76 -25.07 -7.18 -0.11
C ASP A 76 -24.43 -5.90 0.48
N GLY A 77 -25.05 -4.75 0.19
CA GLY A 77 -24.68 -3.47 0.76
C GLY A 77 -25.34 -3.29 2.11
N GLY A 78 -24.60 -2.68 3.04
CA GLY A 78 -25.22 -2.12 4.24
C GLY A 78 -26.22 -1.00 3.88
N SER A 79 -26.74 -0.29 4.87
CA SER A 79 -27.74 0.78 4.69
C SER A 79 -27.38 1.86 3.66
N MET A 80 -26.10 2.03 3.34
CA MET A 80 -25.59 3.02 2.38
C MET A 80 -25.43 2.49 0.94
N GLY A 81 -25.66 1.20 0.69
CA GLY A 81 -25.55 0.59 -0.65
C GLY A 81 -24.13 0.55 -1.25
N ASN A 82 -23.12 0.92 -0.47
CA ASN A 82 -21.71 0.92 -0.87
C ASN A 82 -21.07 -0.46 -0.64
N VAL A 83 -19.98 -0.72 -1.37
CA VAL A 83 -19.13 -1.90 -1.16
C VAL A 83 -18.65 -1.93 0.31
N PRO A 84 -18.83 -3.06 1.04
CA PRO A 84 -18.48 -3.13 2.45
C PRO A 84 -16.96 -3.07 2.67
N PRO A 85 -16.49 -2.58 3.83
CA PRO A 85 -15.08 -2.59 4.14
C PRO A 85 -14.56 -4.03 4.26
N ARG A 86 -13.26 -4.18 4.04
CA ARG A 86 -12.52 -5.45 3.88
C ARG A 86 -12.80 -6.15 2.55
N THR A 87 -13.55 -5.55 1.63
CA THR A 87 -13.63 -6.05 0.25
C THR A 87 -12.30 -5.83 -0.45
N VAL A 88 -11.74 -6.93 -0.97
CA VAL A 88 -10.51 -6.95 -1.76
C VAL A 88 -10.86 -7.39 -3.18
N VAL A 89 -10.26 -6.73 -4.17
CA VAL A 89 -10.30 -7.17 -5.56
C VAL A 89 -8.86 -7.28 -6.06
N ASP A 90 -8.39 -8.51 -6.23
CA ASP A 90 -7.04 -8.90 -6.65
C ASP A 90 -7.07 -9.72 -7.96
N THR A 91 -8.21 -9.72 -8.67
CA THR A 91 -8.40 -10.47 -9.92
C THR A 91 -9.19 -9.66 -10.95
N LYS A 92 -9.09 -10.06 -12.22
CA LYS A 92 -9.80 -9.55 -13.42
C LYS A 92 -9.53 -8.10 -13.83
N ILE A 93 -9.62 -7.16 -12.89
CA ILE A 93 -9.51 -5.70 -13.14
C ILE A 93 -8.24 -5.09 -12.54
N VAL A 94 -7.33 -5.94 -12.09
CA VAL A 94 -5.99 -5.58 -11.60
C VAL A 94 -4.99 -5.67 -12.75
N HIS A 95 -3.76 -5.22 -12.53
CA HIS A 95 -2.72 -5.30 -13.54
C HIS A 95 -2.42 -6.79 -13.87
N PRO A 96 -2.23 -7.16 -15.15
CA PRO A 96 -2.08 -8.57 -15.55
C PRO A 96 -0.75 -9.22 -15.12
N PHE A 97 0.29 -8.42 -14.84
CA PHE A 97 1.65 -8.90 -14.54
C PHE A 97 2.24 -8.38 -13.21
N GLU A 98 2.04 -7.11 -12.88
CA GLU A 98 2.36 -6.53 -11.56
C GLU A 98 1.50 -7.09 -10.44
N PHE A 99 1.98 -6.91 -9.20
CA PHE A 99 1.26 -7.29 -8.00
C PHE A 99 0.49 -6.09 -7.45
N ASP A 100 -0.79 -5.96 -7.83
CA ASP A 100 -1.68 -4.93 -7.31
C ASP A 100 -3.06 -5.46 -6.92
N PHE A 101 -3.75 -4.71 -6.06
CA PHE A 101 -5.10 -5.03 -5.61
C PHE A 101 -5.83 -3.78 -5.16
N TYR A 102 -7.16 -3.81 -5.25
CA TYR A 102 -8.04 -2.81 -4.68
C TYR A 102 -8.51 -3.26 -3.29
N LEU A 103 -8.51 -2.35 -2.32
CA LEU A 103 -9.04 -2.58 -0.97
C LEU A 103 -9.99 -1.46 -0.55
N PHE A 104 -11.19 -1.84 -0.14
CA PHE A 104 -12.09 -0.97 0.62
C PHE A 104 -11.77 -1.08 2.11
N SER A 105 -10.97 -0.16 2.65
CA SER A 105 -10.58 -0.16 4.06
C SER A 105 -11.56 0.56 4.99
N HIS A 106 -12.55 1.26 4.46
CA HIS A 106 -13.45 2.14 5.20
C HIS A 106 -14.90 2.01 4.76
N HIS A 107 -15.83 2.44 5.62
CA HIS A 107 -17.24 2.57 5.28
C HIS A 107 -17.48 3.87 4.50
N GLY A 108 -18.02 3.77 3.29
CA GLY A 108 -18.50 4.95 2.55
C GLY A 108 -19.85 5.41 3.06
N ARG A 109 -19.86 6.58 3.70
CA ARG A 109 -21.06 7.17 4.29
C ARG A 109 -21.83 8.07 3.31
N ILE A 110 -21.15 8.71 2.36
CA ILE A 110 -21.74 9.65 1.42
C ILE A 110 -21.14 9.41 0.03
N GLY A 111 -22.01 9.39 -0.99
CA GLY A 111 -21.61 9.16 -2.38
C GLY A 111 -21.10 7.74 -2.63
N THR A 112 -20.35 7.58 -3.71
CA THR A 112 -19.75 6.29 -4.10
C THR A 112 -18.38 6.13 -3.45
N SER A 113 -18.23 5.05 -2.68
CA SER A 113 -16.95 4.66 -2.08
C SER A 113 -15.91 4.40 -3.16
N LYS A 114 -14.66 4.65 -2.78
CA LYS A 114 -13.52 4.41 -3.65
C LYS A 114 -12.54 3.52 -2.94
N ALA A 115 -12.25 2.37 -3.54
CA ALA A 115 -11.17 1.51 -3.08
C ALA A 115 -9.85 2.27 -3.18
N VAL A 116 -8.89 1.93 -2.32
CA VAL A 116 -7.50 2.28 -2.54
C VAL A 116 -6.89 1.18 -3.37
N ARG A 117 -6.22 1.53 -4.48
CA ARG A 117 -5.38 0.58 -5.21
C ARG A 117 -4.01 0.55 -4.55
N TYR A 118 -3.56 -0.63 -4.18
CA TYR A 118 -2.22 -0.88 -3.67
C TYR A 118 -1.41 -1.60 -4.74
N CYS A 119 -0.27 -1.03 -5.13
CA CYS A 119 0.70 -1.69 -6.00
C CYS A 119 1.92 -2.05 -5.17
N VAL A 120 2.38 -3.30 -5.26
CA VAL A 120 3.62 -3.76 -4.63
C VAL A 120 4.77 -3.56 -5.61
N LEU A 121 5.74 -2.74 -5.21
CA LEU A 121 6.93 -2.40 -6.00
C LEU A 121 8.17 -3.15 -5.48
#